data_AF-A0A9R1PWJ0-F1
#
_entry.id   AF-A0A9R1PWJ0-F1
#
_cell.length_a   1.000
_cell.length_b   1.000
_cell.length_c   1.000
_cell.angle_alpha   90.00
_cell.angle_beta   90.00
_cell.angle_gamma   90.00
#
_symmetry.space_group_name_H-M   'P 1'
#
loop_
_entity.id
_entity.type
_entity.pdbx_description
1 polymer ?
#
loop_
_entity_poly.entity_id
_entity_poly.type
_entity_poly.pdbx_seq_one_letter_code
_entity_poly.pdbx_strand_id
1 'polypeptide(L)'
;MHMKEGNSVAMALPVVRPSQEEPTLPPAGKQFSNQLAAAVRSTNWSYAIFWSISTSRPGVLTWKDGFYNGEIKTRKVTSSADLSADQLVLQRSEQLRELYESLLSGQCDHRARRPAGALSPEDLGDAEWYYTVCMSYAFRPGQGLPGRSFASNEHVWLCNAQCADTKTFQRALLAKTASIQTVACIPLMGGVLELGTTNTVSFRPVKHMTFSF
;
A
#
# COMPACT_ATOMS: atom_id res chain seq x y z
N MET A 1 69.06 37.29 33.70
CA MET A 1 67.75 36.94 33.11
C MET A 1 68.02 36.15 31.84
N HIS A 2 67.79 34.84 31.84
CA HIS A 2 67.92 33.97 30.67
C HIS A 2 66.62 34.05 29.84
N MET A 3 66.71 34.42 28.56
CA MET A 3 65.62 34.23 27.61
C MET A 3 65.75 32.82 27.01
N LYS A 4 64.69 32.00 27.12
CA LYS A 4 64.59 30.68 26.49
C LYS A 4 63.92 30.80 25.12
N GLU A 5 64.49 30.10 24.16
CA GLU A 5 63.99 29.80 22.82
C GLU A 5 62.53 29.29 22.82
N GLY A 6 61.73 29.84 21.91
CA GLY A 6 60.39 29.37 21.60
C GLY A 6 60.45 28.19 20.64
N ASN A 7 59.88 27.06 21.04
CA ASN A 7 59.62 25.93 20.16
C ASN A 7 58.11 25.83 19.93
N SER A 8 57.66 26.12 18.71
CA SER A 8 56.26 26.04 18.30
C SER A 8 55.93 24.58 17.96
N VAL A 9 55.09 23.94 18.78
CA VAL A 9 54.56 22.60 18.49
C VAL A 9 53.15 22.77 17.92
N ALA A 10 53.01 22.57 16.61
CA ALA A 10 51.71 22.53 15.95
C ALA A 10 50.97 21.25 16.36
N MET A 11 49.84 21.39 17.07
CA MET A 11 48.93 20.30 17.38
C MET A 11 48.00 20.07 16.18
N ALA A 12 48.23 18.98 15.43
CA ALA A 12 47.27 18.52 14.42
C ALA A 12 46.08 17.87 15.13
N LEU A 13 44.88 18.41 14.92
CA LEU A 13 43.63 17.82 15.40
C LEU A 13 43.33 16.50 14.66
N PRO A 14 42.77 15.48 15.33
CA PRO A 14 42.40 14.24 14.66
C PRO A 14 41.23 14.50 13.71
N VAL A 15 41.42 14.15 12.44
CA VAL A 15 40.35 14.11 11.43
C VAL A 15 39.37 13.01 11.82
N VAL A 16 38.21 13.41 12.32
CA VAL A 16 37.05 12.52 12.50
C VAL A 16 36.55 12.13 11.11
N ARG A 17 36.70 10.85 10.75
CA ARG A 17 36.07 10.31 9.54
C ARG A 17 34.55 10.28 9.77
N PRO A 18 33.72 10.80 8.85
CA PRO A 18 32.29 10.60 8.94
C PRO A 18 32.01 9.10 8.79
N SER A 19 31.42 8.50 9.83
CA SER A 19 30.88 7.15 9.80
C SER A 19 29.91 7.08 8.62
N GLN A 20 30.21 6.24 7.63
CA GLN A 20 29.25 5.94 6.59
C GLN A 20 28.07 5.23 7.27
N GLU A 21 26.92 5.89 7.31
CA GLU A 21 25.65 5.27 7.66
C GLU A 21 25.39 4.16 6.63
N GLU A 22 25.56 2.92 7.07
CA GLU A 22 25.10 1.75 6.33
C GLU A 22 23.58 1.86 6.15
N PRO A 23 23.02 1.64 4.95
CA PRO A 23 21.57 1.77 4.74
C PRO A 23 20.86 0.78 5.65
N THR A 24 20.21 1.27 6.70
CA THR A 24 19.39 0.46 7.58
C THR A 24 18.27 -0.14 6.74
N LEU A 25 18.35 -1.46 6.51
CA LEU A 25 17.30 -2.20 5.82
C LEU A 25 15.97 -1.88 6.52
N PRO A 26 14.95 -1.40 5.80
CA PRO A 26 13.67 -1.11 6.41
C PRO A 26 13.11 -2.40 7.05
N PRO A 27 12.42 -2.32 8.19
CA PRO A 27 11.80 -3.49 8.81
C PRO A 27 10.98 -4.26 7.77
N ALA A 28 11.01 -5.59 7.79
CA ALA A 28 10.51 -6.45 6.69
C ALA A 28 9.09 -6.08 6.18
N GLY A 29 8.21 -5.57 7.06
CA GLY A 29 6.90 -5.05 6.66
C GLY A 29 6.96 -3.80 5.76
N LYS A 30 7.85 -2.84 6.05
CA LYS A 30 8.09 -1.68 5.18
C LYS A 30 8.72 -2.08 3.85
N GLN A 31 9.56 -3.12 3.83
CA GLN A 31 10.14 -3.64 2.59
C GLN A 31 9.06 -4.18 1.64
N PHE A 32 8.14 -4.98 2.16
CA PHE A 32 7.04 -5.54 1.35
C PHE A 32 6.08 -4.46 0.82
N SER A 33 5.70 -3.50 1.66
CA SER A 33 4.88 -2.35 1.24
C SER A 33 5.55 -1.55 0.11
N ASN A 34 6.88 -1.34 0.18
CA ASN A 34 7.64 -0.69 -0.89
C ASN A 34 7.62 -1.49 -2.20
N GLN A 35 7.68 -2.82 -2.13
CA GLN A 35 7.58 -3.67 -3.32
C GLN A 35 6.19 -3.60 -3.95
N LEU A 36 5.12 -3.59 -3.14
CA LEU A 36 3.76 -3.36 -3.62
C LEU A 36 3.65 -1.99 -4.31
N ALA A 37 4.22 -0.94 -3.70
CA ALA A 37 4.25 0.39 -4.29
C ALA A 37 4.97 0.41 -5.64
N ALA A 38 6.13 -0.25 -5.76
CA ALA A 38 6.88 -0.36 -7.01
C ALA A 38 6.08 -1.13 -8.09
N ALA A 39 5.43 -2.23 -7.73
CA ALA A 39 4.59 -3.01 -8.64
C ALA A 39 3.41 -2.21 -9.19
N VAL A 40 2.72 -1.45 -8.33
CA VAL A 40 1.57 -0.63 -8.74
C VAL A 40 2.00 0.55 -9.60
N ARG A 41 3.09 1.24 -9.22
CA ARG A 41 3.61 2.39 -9.98
C ARG A 41 4.12 1.99 -11.36
N SER A 42 4.88 0.90 -11.45
CA SER A 42 5.42 0.40 -12.73
C SER A 42 4.34 -0.05 -13.72
N THR A 43 3.20 -0.54 -13.21
CA THR A 43 2.05 -0.94 -14.03
C THR A 43 1.05 0.20 -14.25
N ASN A 44 1.15 1.28 -13.46
CA ASN A 44 0.17 2.36 -13.36
C ASN A 44 -1.24 1.86 -13.01
N TRP A 45 -1.33 0.88 -12.11
CA TRP A 45 -2.62 0.39 -11.60
C TRP A 45 -3.08 1.25 -10.42
N SER A 46 -4.35 1.17 -10.07
CA SER A 46 -4.95 2.05 -9.05
C SER A 46 -4.65 1.55 -7.64
N TYR A 47 -4.47 0.25 -7.43
CA TYR A 47 -4.08 -0.30 -6.13
C TYR A 47 -3.47 -1.69 -6.23
N ALA A 48 -2.77 -2.09 -5.17
CA ALA A 48 -2.44 -3.46 -4.82
C ALA A 48 -2.94 -3.80 -3.42
N ILE A 49 -3.38 -5.04 -3.23
CA ILE A 49 -3.70 -5.63 -1.93
C ILE A 49 -3.04 -6.99 -1.86
N PHE A 50 -2.35 -7.27 -0.76
CA PHE A 50 -1.88 -8.61 -0.46
C PHE A 50 -2.79 -9.29 0.56
N TRP A 51 -3.33 -10.44 0.16
CA TRP A 51 -4.14 -11.32 0.97
C TRP A 51 -3.29 -12.49 1.47
N SER A 52 -3.31 -12.76 2.78
CA SER A 52 -2.62 -13.93 3.34
C SER A 52 -3.52 -14.69 4.31
N ILE A 53 -3.23 -15.97 4.54
CA ILE A 53 -3.92 -16.74 5.58
C ILE A 53 -3.71 -16.05 6.93
N SER A 54 -4.81 -15.76 7.60
CA SER A 54 -4.81 -15.13 8.91
C SER A 54 -4.26 -16.08 9.97
N THR A 55 -3.38 -15.58 10.82
CA THR A 55 -2.89 -16.33 11.98
C THR A 55 -3.96 -16.47 13.07
N SER A 56 -4.87 -15.49 13.18
CA SER A 56 -5.97 -15.51 14.16
C SER A 56 -7.20 -16.27 13.67
N ARG A 57 -7.36 -16.43 12.35
CA ARG A 57 -8.45 -17.19 11.71
C ARG A 57 -7.87 -18.15 10.67
N PRO A 58 -7.35 -19.31 11.09
CA PRO A 58 -6.78 -20.29 10.18
C PRO A 58 -7.75 -20.65 9.04
N GLY A 59 -7.21 -20.74 7.82
CA GLY A 59 -8.01 -21.09 6.63
C GLY A 59 -8.82 -19.95 6.02
N VAL A 60 -8.61 -18.70 6.45
CA VAL A 60 -9.25 -17.52 5.86
C VAL A 60 -8.18 -16.52 5.41
N LEU A 61 -8.27 -16.07 4.17
CA LEU A 61 -7.48 -14.98 3.62
C LEU A 61 -8.01 -13.64 4.15
N THR A 62 -7.13 -12.84 4.73
CA THR A 62 -7.44 -11.49 5.20
C THR A 62 -6.42 -10.49 4.64
N TRP A 63 -6.77 -9.21 4.63
CA TRP A 63 -5.85 -8.15 4.27
C TRP A 63 -4.59 -8.22 5.15
N LYS A 64 -3.42 -8.20 4.50
CA LYS A 64 -2.12 -8.22 5.18
C LYS A 64 -1.34 -6.92 4.95
N ASP A 65 -1.35 -6.43 3.72
CA ASP A 65 -0.71 -5.18 3.31
C ASP A 65 -1.34 -4.68 1.99
N GLY A 66 -1.01 -3.47 1.56
CA GLY A 66 -1.49 -2.91 0.29
C GLY A 66 -0.86 -1.56 -0.03
N PHE A 67 -1.05 -1.13 -1.29
CA PHE A 67 -0.65 0.20 -1.73
C PHE A 67 -1.74 0.82 -2.61
N TYR A 68 -2.09 2.09 -2.32
CA TYR A 68 -3.01 2.89 -3.13
C TYR A 68 -2.25 3.82 -4.07
N ASN A 69 -2.63 3.84 -5.34
CA ASN A 69 -2.11 4.69 -6.40
C ASN A 69 -3.24 5.29 -7.27
N GLY A 70 -4.46 5.32 -6.72
CA GLY A 70 -5.64 5.81 -7.43
C GLY A 70 -5.77 7.33 -7.34
N GLU A 71 -6.88 7.83 -7.88
CA GLU A 71 -7.21 9.26 -7.83
C GLU A 71 -7.38 9.74 -6.38
N ILE A 72 -6.79 10.89 -6.05
CA ILE A 72 -6.88 11.52 -4.73
C ILE A 72 -7.74 12.77 -4.87
N LYS A 73 -9.00 12.73 -4.44
CA LYS A 73 -9.97 13.83 -4.67
C LYS A 73 -10.00 14.88 -3.56
N THR A 74 -9.30 14.67 -2.44
CA THR A 74 -9.63 15.39 -1.20
C THR A 74 -9.07 16.80 -1.13
N ARG A 75 -9.91 17.72 -0.67
CA ARG A 75 -9.65 19.17 -0.51
C ARG A 75 -8.77 19.48 0.72
N LYS A 76 -8.47 18.48 1.54
CA LYS A 76 -7.69 18.57 2.77
C LYS A 76 -6.23 18.12 2.55
N VAL A 77 -5.67 18.51 1.41
CA VAL A 77 -4.22 18.61 1.24
C VAL A 77 -3.80 19.90 1.94
N THR A 78 -3.97 19.95 3.26
CA THR A 78 -3.46 21.04 4.07
C THR A 78 -1.97 20.81 4.21
N SER A 79 -1.17 21.69 3.60
CA SER A 79 0.30 21.77 3.66
C SER A 79 1.07 20.61 3.00
N SER A 80 1.15 20.63 1.66
CA SER A 80 2.12 19.80 0.91
C SER A 80 2.69 20.53 -0.30
N ALA A 81 2.99 21.82 -0.16
CA ALA A 81 3.49 22.64 -1.27
C ALA A 81 4.82 22.15 -1.87
N ASP A 82 5.54 21.25 -1.17
CA ASP A 82 6.88 20.79 -1.55
C ASP A 82 7.02 19.27 -1.79
N LEU A 83 5.92 18.49 -1.80
CA LEU A 83 5.99 17.03 -1.99
C LEU A 83 5.87 16.63 -3.47
N SER A 84 6.67 15.64 -3.88
CA SER A 84 6.52 15.03 -5.21
C SER A 84 5.22 14.23 -5.31
N ALA A 85 4.73 13.98 -6.53
CA ALA A 85 3.53 13.16 -6.75
C ALA A 85 3.64 11.78 -6.08
N ASP A 86 4.82 11.15 -6.14
CA ASP A 86 5.07 9.86 -5.50
C ASP A 86 4.99 9.92 -3.97
N GLN A 87 5.49 11.00 -3.37
CA GLN A 87 5.41 11.22 -1.93
C GLN A 87 3.96 11.46 -1.48
N LEU A 88 3.19 12.20 -2.27
CA LEU A 88 1.76 12.42 -2.01
C LEU A 88 0.97 11.13 -2.04
N VAL A 89 1.20 10.27 -3.04
CA VAL A 89 0.54 8.96 -3.14
C VAL A 89 0.93 8.05 -1.98
N LEU A 90 2.23 8.01 -1.62
CA LEU A 90 2.71 7.22 -0.48
C LEU A 90 2.04 7.67 0.82
N GLN A 91 2.11 8.97 1.12
CA GLN A 91 1.44 9.55 2.30
C GLN A 91 -0.05 9.22 2.29
N ARG A 92 -0.69 9.28 1.12
CA ARG A 92 -2.12 8.99 1.02
C ARG A 92 -2.43 7.53 1.31
N SER A 93 -1.65 6.61 0.77
CA SER A 93 -1.80 5.17 1.05
C SER A 93 -1.65 4.87 2.55
N GLU A 94 -0.72 5.55 3.23
CA GLU A 94 -0.55 5.42 4.69
C GLU A 94 -1.76 5.97 5.45
N GLN A 95 -2.26 7.16 5.10
CA GLN A 95 -3.44 7.76 5.74
C GLN A 95 -4.69 6.88 5.59
N LEU A 96 -4.88 6.20 4.45
CA LEU A 96 -6.00 5.28 4.24
C LEU A 96 -5.88 4.03 5.11
N ARG A 97 -4.66 3.52 5.32
CA ARG A 97 -4.38 2.40 6.23
C ARG A 97 -4.63 2.79 7.69
N GLU A 98 -4.13 3.95 8.12
CA GLU A 98 -4.35 4.47 9.47
C GLU A 98 -5.84 4.70 9.76
N LEU A 99 -6.58 5.22 8.78
CA LEU A 99 -8.04 5.37 8.89
C LEU A 99 -8.71 4.00 9.10
N TYR A 100 -8.34 2.98 8.34
CA TYR A 100 -8.89 1.63 8.53
C TYR A 100 -8.58 1.06 9.92
N GLU A 101 -7.33 1.19 10.39
CA GLU A 101 -6.92 0.77 11.73
C GLU A 101 -7.69 1.52 12.84
N SER A 102 -7.94 2.82 12.65
CA SER A 102 -8.76 3.64 13.55
C SER A 102 -10.22 3.16 13.58
N LEU A 103 -10.79 2.82 12.42
CA LEU A 103 -12.15 2.28 12.32
C LEU A 103 -12.28 0.92 13.01
N LEU A 104 -11.28 0.04 12.84
CA LEU A 104 -11.25 -1.27 13.51
C LEU A 104 -11.17 -1.15 15.05
N SER A 105 -10.41 -0.18 15.55
CA SER A 105 -10.23 0.04 17.00
C SER A 105 -11.42 0.74 17.67
N GLY A 106 -12.44 1.16 16.90
CA GLY A 106 -13.62 1.86 17.43
C GLY A 106 -13.33 3.28 17.92
N GLN A 107 -12.18 3.87 17.58
CA GLN A 107 -11.76 5.20 18.06
C GLN A 107 -12.35 6.38 17.26
N CYS A 108 -13.43 6.17 16.51
CA CYS A 108 -14.03 7.19 15.67
C CYS A 108 -14.60 8.38 16.47
N ASP A 109 -14.99 8.19 17.74
CA ASP A 109 -15.70 9.19 18.54
C ASP A 109 -14.82 10.25 19.21
N HIS A 110 -13.50 10.04 19.27
CA HIS A 110 -12.58 11.01 19.90
C HIS A 110 -12.07 12.05 18.89
N ARG A 111 -12.98 12.81 18.29
CA ARG A 111 -12.65 13.96 17.40
C ARG A 111 -11.66 14.94 18.05
N ALA A 112 -11.69 15.08 19.37
CA ALA A 112 -10.81 15.96 20.13
C ALA A 112 -9.35 15.47 20.27
N ARG A 113 -9.05 14.20 19.95
CA ARG A 113 -7.70 13.60 20.05
C ARG A 113 -7.09 13.21 18.71
N ARG A 114 -7.80 13.42 17.59
CA ARG A 114 -7.28 13.08 16.26
C ARG A 114 -6.14 14.03 15.86
N PRO A 115 -5.00 13.52 15.36
CA PRO A 115 -3.93 14.36 14.83
C PRO A 115 -4.44 15.32 13.76
N ALA A 116 -3.88 16.54 13.72
CA ALA A 116 -4.15 17.48 12.65
C ALA A 116 -3.74 16.86 11.31
N GLY A 117 -4.70 16.65 10.40
CA GLY A 117 -4.47 16.00 9.10
C GLY A 117 -4.91 14.55 9.00
N ALA A 118 -5.42 13.93 10.07
CA ALA A 118 -6.05 12.61 9.98
C ALA A 118 -7.30 12.65 9.08
N LEU A 119 -7.45 11.64 8.22
CA LEU A 119 -8.63 11.49 7.38
C LEU A 119 -9.85 11.07 8.20
N SER A 120 -11.01 11.52 7.76
CA SER A 120 -12.28 10.95 8.17
C SER A 120 -12.95 10.22 7.00
N PRO A 121 -13.88 9.29 7.25
CA PRO A 121 -14.62 8.62 6.19
C PRO A 121 -15.29 9.60 5.22
N GLU A 122 -15.77 10.74 5.72
CA GLU A 122 -16.46 11.76 4.92
C GLU A 122 -15.51 12.57 4.03
N ASP A 123 -14.20 12.55 4.33
CA ASP A 123 -13.20 13.23 3.51
C ASP A 123 -12.89 12.42 2.23
N LEU A 124 -13.20 11.12 2.14
CA LEU A 124 -12.75 10.22 1.07
C LEU A 124 -13.55 10.33 -0.24
N GLY A 125 -12.86 10.27 -1.38
CA GLY A 125 -13.48 10.02 -2.68
C GLY A 125 -13.83 8.54 -2.90
N ASP A 126 -14.62 8.24 -3.93
CA ASP A 126 -15.14 6.88 -4.18
C ASP A 126 -14.04 5.81 -4.30
N ALA A 127 -12.94 6.10 -5.00
CA ALA A 127 -11.84 5.16 -5.20
C ALA A 127 -11.05 4.90 -3.90
N GLU A 128 -10.88 5.94 -3.08
CA GLU A 128 -10.23 5.84 -1.77
C GLU A 128 -11.10 5.05 -0.80
N TRP A 129 -12.40 5.35 -0.78
CA TRP A 129 -13.39 4.61 0.00
C TRP A 129 -13.43 3.14 -0.41
N TYR A 130 -13.45 2.84 -1.71
CA TYR A 130 -13.38 1.47 -2.21
C TYR A 130 -12.14 0.74 -1.67
N TYR A 131 -10.97 1.34 -1.77
CA TYR A 131 -9.72 0.73 -1.30
C TYR A 131 -9.72 0.51 0.22
N THR A 132 -10.13 1.50 1.02
CA THR A 132 -10.25 1.37 2.48
C THR A 132 -11.23 0.27 2.87
N VAL A 133 -12.40 0.21 2.23
CA VAL A 133 -13.41 -0.82 2.52
C VAL A 133 -12.92 -2.21 2.11
N CYS A 134 -12.11 -2.34 1.04
CA CYS A 134 -11.51 -3.62 0.66
C CYS A 134 -10.73 -4.26 1.80
N MET A 135 -10.01 -3.48 2.63
CA MET A 135 -9.20 -4.02 3.74
C MET A 135 -10.01 -4.83 4.76
N SER A 136 -11.32 -4.57 4.86
CA SER A 136 -12.24 -5.28 5.77
C SER A 136 -12.69 -6.66 5.27
N TYR A 137 -12.46 -6.99 3.99
CA TYR A 137 -12.91 -8.25 3.41
C TYR A 137 -12.09 -9.43 3.87
N ALA A 138 -12.72 -10.60 3.81
CA ALA A 138 -12.10 -11.88 4.08
C ALA A 138 -12.64 -12.94 3.11
N PHE A 139 -11.77 -13.86 2.69
CA PHE A 139 -12.10 -14.88 1.70
C PHE A 139 -11.68 -16.25 2.19
N ARG A 140 -12.57 -17.24 2.11
CA ARG A 140 -12.14 -18.64 2.18
C ARG A 140 -11.48 -19.07 0.87
N PRO A 141 -10.59 -20.07 0.88
CA PRO A 141 -10.16 -20.73 -0.35
C PRO A 141 -11.37 -21.12 -1.21
N GLY A 142 -11.31 -20.79 -2.50
CA GLY A 142 -12.40 -20.96 -3.47
C GLY A 142 -13.45 -19.83 -3.53
N GLN A 143 -13.44 -18.88 -2.59
CA GLN A 143 -14.44 -17.80 -2.53
C GLN A 143 -13.96 -16.51 -3.19
N GLY A 144 -14.80 -15.93 -4.05
CA GLY A 144 -14.47 -14.69 -4.75
C GLY A 144 -13.20 -14.80 -5.61
N LEU A 145 -12.68 -13.69 -6.12
CA LEU A 145 -11.45 -13.72 -6.93
C LEU A 145 -10.22 -14.15 -6.11
N PRO A 146 -9.95 -13.57 -4.92
CA PRO A 146 -8.73 -13.92 -4.18
C PRO A 146 -8.75 -15.37 -3.70
N GLY A 147 -9.88 -15.83 -3.15
CA GLY A 147 -10.00 -17.21 -2.67
C GLY A 147 -9.89 -18.24 -3.80
N ARG A 148 -10.47 -17.96 -4.98
CA ARG A 148 -10.32 -18.83 -6.16
C ARG A 148 -8.86 -18.93 -6.60
N SER A 149 -8.19 -17.79 -6.77
CA SER A 149 -6.77 -17.75 -7.15
C SER A 149 -5.89 -18.52 -6.16
N PHE A 150 -6.14 -18.34 -4.86
CA PHE A 150 -5.43 -19.08 -3.81
C PHE A 150 -5.66 -20.60 -3.88
N ALA A 151 -6.91 -21.03 -4.02
CA ALA A 151 -7.26 -22.46 -3.99
C ALA A 151 -6.79 -23.22 -5.24
N SER A 152 -6.83 -22.59 -6.41
CA SER A 152 -6.35 -23.20 -7.65
C SER A 152 -4.86 -23.00 -7.89
N ASN A 153 -4.21 -22.09 -7.15
CA ASN A 153 -2.86 -21.61 -7.45
C ASN A 153 -2.72 -21.10 -8.89
N GLU A 154 -3.75 -20.40 -9.39
CA GLU A 154 -3.80 -19.87 -10.75
C GLU A 154 -4.07 -18.37 -10.74
N HIS A 155 -3.65 -17.70 -11.81
CA HIS A 155 -3.96 -16.29 -12.04
C HIS A 155 -5.44 -16.16 -12.41
N VAL A 156 -6.19 -15.33 -11.69
CA VAL A 156 -7.60 -15.06 -11.98
C VAL A 156 -7.74 -13.60 -12.41
N TRP A 157 -8.39 -13.38 -13.55
CA TRP A 157 -8.60 -12.06 -14.12
C TRP A 157 -10.09 -11.77 -14.28
N LEU A 158 -10.51 -10.57 -13.91
CA LEU A 158 -11.87 -10.07 -14.10
C LEU A 158 -11.82 -8.73 -14.84
N CYS A 159 -12.34 -8.73 -16.07
CA CYS A 159 -12.69 -7.50 -16.79
C CYS A 159 -14.14 -7.14 -16.52
N ASN A 160 -14.47 -5.85 -16.63
CA ASN A 160 -15.80 -5.30 -16.35
C ASN A 160 -16.26 -5.58 -14.91
N ALA A 161 -15.37 -5.41 -13.93
CA ALA A 161 -15.61 -5.68 -12.52
C ALA A 161 -16.84 -4.94 -11.96
N GLN A 162 -17.10 -3.73 -12.45
CA GLN A 162 -18.28 -2.91 -12.11
C GLN A 162 -19.63 -3.49 -12.59
N CYS A 163 -19.60 -4.43 -13.53
CA CYS A 163 -20.77 -5.10 -14.10
C CYS A 163 -20.88 -6.57 -13.64
N ALA A 164 -19.94 -7.04 -12.82
CA ALA A 164 -19.90 -8.44 -12.41
C ALA A 164 -21.01 -8.80 -11.42
N ASP A 165 -21.43 -10.07 -11.45
CA ASP A 165 -22.32 -10.62 -10.44
C ASP A 165 -21.65 -10.65 -9.05
N THR A 166 -22.42 -10.33 -8.00
CA THR A 166 -21.90 -10.24 -6.63
C THR A 166 -21.44 -11.57 -6.04
N LYS A 167 -21.88 -12.72 -6.58
CA LYS A 167 -21.35 -14.04 -6.20
C LYS A 167 -19.93 -14.24 -6.75
N THR A 168 -19.64 -13.69 -7.93
CA THR A 168 -18.31 -13.73 -8.55
C THR A 168 -17.39 -12.68 -7.92
N PHE A 169 -17.91 -11.48 -7.71
CA PHE A 169 -17.16 -10.35 -7.19
C PHE A 169 -18.02 -9.56 -6.22
N GLN A 170 -17.88 -9.87 -4.92
CA GLN A 170 -18.68 -9.30 -3.83
C GLN A 170 -18.60 -7.77 -3.74
N ARG A 171 -17.57 -7.18 -4.34
CA ARG A 171 -17.31 -5.73 -4.35
C ARG A 171 -17.77 -5.03 -5.62
N ALA A 172 -18.53 -5.69 -6.50
CA ALA A 172 -18.95 -5.13 -7.80
C ALA A 172 -19.63 -3.76 -7.68
N LEU A 173 -20.51 -3.56 -6.69
CA LEU A 173 -21.19 -2.28 -6.49
C LEU A 173 -20.22 -1.16 -6.06
N LEU A 174 -19.30 -1.45 -5.13
CA LEU A 174 -18.26 -0.50 -4.71
C LEU A 174 -17.29 -0.21 -5.85
N ALA A 175 -16.93 -1.22 -6.64
CA ALA A 175 -16.10 -1.07 -7.82
C ALA A 175 -16.76 -0.17 -8.86
N LYS A 176 -18.10 -0.24 -9.00
CA LYS A 176 -18.85 0.63 -9.90
C LYS A 176 -18.76 2.10 -9.49
N THR A 177 -18.90 2.43 -8.20
CA THR A 177 -18.77 3.83 -7.75
C THR A 177 -17.32 4.32 -7.89
N ALA A 178 -16.35 3.45 -7.61
CA ALA A 178 -14.92 3.75 -7.79
C ALA A 178 -14.42 3.67 -9.24
N SER A 179 -15.30 3.36 -10.21
CA SER A 179 -14.95 3.13 -11.62
C SER A 179 -13.87 2.07 -11.85
N ILE A 180 -13.72 1.09 -10.94
CA ILE A 180 -12.79 -0.04 -11.10
C ILE A 180 -13.34 -0.97 -12.19
N GLN A 181 -12.55 -1.13 -13.25
CA GLN A 181 -12.94 -1.91 -14.43
C GLN A 181 -12.24 -3.27 -14.49
N THR A 182 -11.01 -3.35 -14.01
CA THR A 182 -10.22 -4.59 -14.08
C THR A 182 -9.66 -4.96 -12.71
N VAL A 183 -9.77 -6.23 -12.36
CA VAL A 183 -9.17 -6.82 -11.15
C VAL A 183 -8.43 -8.09 -11.53
N ALA A 184 -7.19 -8.23 -11.06
CA ALA A 184 -6.38 -9.44 -11.22
C ALA A 184 -5.99 -9.98 -9.84
N CYS A 185 -5.98 -11.30 -9.69
CA CYS A 185 -5.51 -12.02 -8.51
C CYS A 185 -4.43 -13.00 -8.92
N ILE A 186 -3.26 -12.90 -8.29
CA ILE A 186 -2.04 -13.62 -8.63
C ILE A 186 -1.57 -14.33 -7.35
N PRO A 187 -1.48 -15.68 -7.33
CA PRO A 187 -0.92 -16.40 -6.20
C PRO A 187 0.53 -16.00 -5.98
N LEU A 188 0.90 -15.64 -4.76
CA LEU A 188 2.21 -15.11 -4.43
C LEU A 188 2.55 -15.38 -2.97
N MET A 189 3.74 -15.94 -2.70
CA MET A 189 4.29 -16.11 -1.34
C MET A 189 3.33 -16.79 -0.34
N GLY A 190 2.57 -17.80 -0.79
CA GLY A 190 1.58 -18.47 0.06
C GLY A 190 0.35 -17.60 0.40
N GLY A 191 0.12 -16.53 -0.36
CA GLY A 191 -1.04 -15.66 -0.34
C GLY A 191 -1.48 -15.31 -1.77
N VAL A 192 -2.14 -14.16 -1.93
CA VAL A 192 -2.60 -13.66 -3.24
C VAL A 192 -2.37 -12.17 -3.32
N LEU A 193 -1.69 -11.74 -4.38
CA LEU A 193 -1.63 -10.34 -4.80
C LEU A 193 -2.86 -10.02 -5.64
N GLU A 194 -3.71 -9.13 -5.15
CA GLU A 194 -4.78 -8.51 -5.92
C GLU A 194 -4.31 -7.15 -6.45
N LEU A 195 -4.54 -6.90 -7.73
CA LEU A 195 -4.34 -5.61 -8.38
C LEU A 195 -5.66 -5.14 -8.95
N GLY A 196 -5.96 -3.85 -8.87
CA GLY A 196 -7.14 -3.28 -9.55
C GLY A 196 -6.86 -1.94 -10.21
N THR A 197 -7.60 -1.66 -11.29
CA THR A 197 -7.46 -0.42 -12.06
C THR A 197 -8.80 0.07 -12.61
N THR A 198 -8.92 1.38 -12.77
CA THR A 198 -10.04 2.04 -13.45
C THR A 198 -10.02 1.88 -14.96
N ASN A 199 -8.94 1.34 -15.54
CA ASN A 199 -8.83 1.07 -16.96
C ASN A 199 -9.29 -0.35 -17.30
N THR A 200 -9.81 -0.53 -18.51
CA THR A 200 -10.05 -1.86 -19.06
C THR A 200 -8.74 -2.42 -19.59
N VAL A 201 -8.22 -3.44 -18.92
CA VAL A 201 -7.00 -4.14 -19.34
C VAL A 201 -7.40 -5.54 -19.75
N SER A 202 -7.33 -5.83 -21.05
CA SER A 202 -7.50 -7.19 -21.56
C SER A 202 -6.39 -8.07 -21.01
N PHE A 203 -6.71 -9.29 -20.57
CA PHE A 203 -5.70 -10.30 -20.31
C PHE A 203 -4.86 -10.48 -21.58
N ARG A 204 -3.63 -9.95 -21.56
CA ARG A 204 -2.62 -10.31 -22.54
C ARG A 204 -1.87 -11.48 -21.91
N PRO A 205 -1.83 -12.66 -22.55
CA PRO A 205 -0.88 -13.70 -22.17
C PRO A 205 0.52 -13.22 -22.56
N VAL A 206 1.02 -12.18 -21.88
CA VAL A 206 2.44 -11.90 -21.89
C VAL A 206 3.01 -12.96 -20.97
N LYS A 207 3.63 -13.97 -21.59
CA LYS A 207 4.45 -14.95 -20.89
C LYS A 207 5.31 -14.17 -19.89
N HIS A 208 5.08 -14.42 -18.61
CA HIS A 208 5.85 -13.85 -17.50
C HIS A 208 5.66 -12.35 -17.23
N MET A 209 4.55 -11.99 -16.57
CA MET A 209 4.58 -10.88 -15.62
C MET A 209 5.30 -11.38 -14.35
N THR A 210 6.63 -11.58 -14.45
CA THR A 210 7.45 -11.96 -13.31
C THR A 210 7.61 -10.73 -12.44
N PHE A 211 6.86 -10.68 -11.34
CA PHE A 211 7.19 -9.78 -10.25
C PHE A 211 8.35 -10.40 -9.48
N SER A 212 9.54 -9.83 -9.63
CA SER A 212 10.68 -10.16 -8.78
C SER A 212 10.45 -9.47 -7.44
N PHE A 213 9.85 -10.20 -6.49
CA PHE A 213 9.81 -9.81 -5.08
C PHE A 213 11.08 -10.28 -4.37
#